data_AF-A0A6A6MC97-F1
#
_entry.id   AF-A0A6A6MC97-F1
#
_cell.length_a   1.000
_cell.length_b   1.000
_cell.length_c   1.000
_cell.angle_alpha   90.00
_cell.angle_beta   90.00
_cell.angle_gamma   90.00
#
_symmetry.space_group_name_H-M   'P 1'
#
loop_
_entity.id
_entity.type
_entity.pdbx_description
1 polymer ?
#
loop_
_entity_poly.entity_id
_entity_poly.type
_entity_poly.pdbx_seq_one_letter_code
_entity_poly.pdbx_strand_id
1 'polypeptide(L)'
;MASVSLGENLGIREEVIKKACSVSMKTHKSAGKQLYVAEKIRNSHELVFSFPGSWSLSDWFIGSSFGEVKVDLELFPSLKYIGLNQIATVNGAFLNRFNAILDNTQFKKEVETAVTDRKQVQVVFTGHSLGGPIAILAAIWFLEEYIRPDPKKMAPLCVTFGSPLVGDRIMSHALRRENWSRYFVNFVMRYDIVPRMSLTPLSSVEQQLRQVLNFFKARSQENVVEPSDFFVTVMRNALSVVSHAACKIMGNTNLLLETLSNFVELSPYRPLGTYVFCTGNEKLVVIRNPDAVLQLLFYTSQLSSEGDLPAVARRSLIDHLSYKDELEECLKMQSVTFLDDHHLEALPLSDDASATAESNMALKDLGLSARARLCLRAAGQLEKQKKSNQQAIDKKMEDIKNGLGKLQGYKDKCKHKVGYYDAFKISEDKEDFEANVNRLQLAGIWDEIIEMLKRNELPDEFEGRKAWIDMEPSNRTAALLSP
;
A
#
# COMPACT_ATOMS: atom_id res chain seq x y z
N MET A 1 10.88 30.51 -0.28
CA MET A 1 10.54 29.75 0.94
C MET A 1 11.53 28.61 1.05
N ALA A 2 11.98 28.25 2.27
CA ALA A 2 13.04 27.25 2.45
C ALA A 2 12.67 25.94 1.73
N SER A 3 13.49 25.49 0.77
CA SER A 3 13.34 24.17 0.17
C SER A 3 13.66 23.15 1.25
N VAL A 4 12.62 22.61 1.89
CA VAL A 4 12.80 21.56 2.88
C VAL A 4 13.24 20.30 2.14
N SER A 5 14.34 19.69 2.57
CA SER A 5 14.92 18.55 1.87
C SER A 5 13.95 17.35 1.89
N LEU A 6 14.09 16.44 0.91
CA LEU A 6 13.32 15.18 0.87
C LEU A 6 13.43 14.43 2.21
N GLY A 7 14.62 14.45 2.80
CA GLY A 7 14.93 13.68 3.98
C GLY A 7 14.27 14.19 5.26
N GLU A 8 14.15 15.51 5.42
CA GLU A 8 13.46 16.12 6.56
C GLU A 8 11.96 15.81 6.54
N ASN A 9 11.33 15.81 5.36
CA ASN A 9 9.90 15.55 5.22
C ASN A 9 9.52 14.05 5.28
N LEU A 10 10.39 13.15 4.80
CA LEU A 10 10.18 11.71 4.91
C LEU A 10 10.65 11.14 6.24
N GLY A 11 11.39 11.92 7.05
CA GLY A 11 12.04 11.43 8.26
C GLY A 11 13.19 10.45 8.00
N ILE A 12 13.84 10.55 6.83
CA ILE A 12 14.90 9.65 6.37
C ILE A 12 16.09 10.48 5.94
N ARG A 13 17.28 10.25 6.52
CA ARG A 13 18.47 10.98 6.10
C ARG A 13 18.84 10.64 4.66
N GLU A 14 19.21 11.65 3.87
CA GLU A 14 19.56 11.50 2.45
C GLU A 14 20.68 10.47 2.22
N GLU A 15 21.65 10.41 3.14
CA GLU A 15 22.72 9.40 3.11
C GLU A 15 22.19 7.96 3.21
N VAL A 16 21.12 7.73 3.98
CA VAL A 16 20.46 6.43 4.09
C VAL A 16 19.82 6.05 2.76
N ILE A 17 19.15 6.99 2.08
CA ILE A 17 18.55 6.78 0.76
C ILE A 17 19.63 6.44 -0.27
N LYS A 18 20.70 7.23 -0.35
CA LYS A 18 21.83 7.00 -1.27
C LYS A 18 22.50 5.67 -1.01
N LYS A 19 22.71 5.33 0.27
CA LYS A 19 23.32 4.06 0.65
C LYS A 19 22.42 2.88 0.32
N ALA A 20 21.12 2.95 0.65
CA ALA A 20 20.15 1.91 0.32
C ALA A 20 20.07 1.67 -1.20
N CYS A 21 20.04 2.74 -2.01
CA CYS A 21 20.09 2.66 -3.47
C CYS A 21 21.39 2.02 -3.95
N SER A 22 22.55 2.49 -3.46
CA SER A 22 23.83 1.93 -3.88
C SER A 22 23.97 0.44 -3.49
N VAL A 23 23.53 0.04 -2.31
CA VAL A 23 23.67 -1.35 -1.84
C VAL A 23 22.71 -2.25 -2.63
N SER A 24 21.44 -1.87 -2.77
CA SER A 24 20.44 -2.64 -3.55
C SER A 24 20.87 -2.91 -5.00
N MET A 25 21.48 -1.93 -5.68
CA MET A 25 21.99 -2.10 -7.04
C MET A 25 23.25 -3.00 -7.10
N LYS A 26 24.07 -3.00 -6.05
CA LYS A 26 25.28 -3.84 -5.94
C LYS A 26 24.94 -5.29 -5.56
N THR A 27 23.92 -5.51 -4.73
CA THR A 27 23.52 -6.83 -4.21
C THR A 27 23.20 -7.84 -5.31
N HIS A 28 22.76 -7.39 -6.50
CA HIS A 28 22.59 -8.27 -7.67
C HIS A 28 23.85 -9.03 -8.08
N LYS A 29 25.06 -8.51 -7.80
CA LYS A 29 26.33 -9.22 -8.07
C LYS A 29 26.53 -10.45 -7.17
N SER A 30 25.81 -10.49 -6.03
CA SER A 30 25.80 -11.59 -5.08
C SER A 30 24.61 -12.53 -5.27
N ALA A 31 23.74 -12.27 -6.25
CA ALA A 31 22.57 -13.11 -6.56
C ALA A 31 23.00 -14.55 -6.85
N GLY A 32 22.39 -15.52 -6.16
CA GLY A 32 22.73 -16.94 -6.24
C GLY A 32 23.91 -17.37 -5.37
N LYS A 33 24.63 -16.44 -4.72
CA LYS A 33 25.70 -16.74 -3.75
C LYS A 33 25.29 -16.49 -2.30
N GLN A 34 24.51 -15.43 -2.09
CA GLN A 34 24.00 -15.03 -0.78
C GLN A 34 22.53 -14.62 -0.91
N LEU A 35 21.73 -14.87 0.14
CA LEU A 35 20.31 -14.52 0.16
C LEU A 35 20.06 -13.04 0.46
N TYR A 36 21.00 -12.37 1.14
CA TYR A 36 20.97 -10.94 1.45
C TYR A 36 22.40 -10.43 1.69
N VAL A 37 22.55 -9.10 1.76
CA VAL A 37 23.78 -8.40 2.15
C VAL A 37 23.44 -7.42 3.26
N ALA A 38 24.20 -7.42 4.35
CA ALA A 38 24.07 -6.47 5.45
C ALA A 38 25.26 -5.49 5.48
N GLU A 39 24.99 -4.19 5.46
CA GLU A 39 26.01 -3.14 5.52
C GLU A 39 25.66 -2.05 6.54
N LYS A 40 26.60 -1.73 7.43
CA LYS A 40 26.49 -0.55 8.30
C LYS A 40 26.84 0.72 7.53
N ILE A 41 26.08 1.77 7.75
CA ILE A 41 26.43 3.10 7.23
C ILE A 41 27.54 3.69 8.11
N ARG A 42 28.60 4.25 7.52
CA ARG A 42 29.72 4.82 8.28
C ARG A 42 29.23 6.01 9.10
N ASN A 43 29.67 6.13 10.35
CA ASN A 43 29.32 7.22 11.27
C ASN A 43 27.80 7.39 11.48
N SER A 44 27.09 6.25 11.50
CA SER A 44 25.65 6.17 11.42
C SER A 44 25.12 5.09 12.36
N HIS A 45 23.85 5.17 12.73
CA HIS A 45 23.18 4.17 13.56
C HIS A 45 22.28 3.24 12.73
N GLU A 46 22.51 3.13 11.42
CA GLU A 46 21.69 2.35 10.49
C GLU A 46 22.42 1.10 10.02
N LEU A 47 21.72 -0.02 10.07
CA LEU A 47 22.14 -1.29 9.48
C LEU A 47 21.23 -1.62 8.29
N VAL A 48 21.81 -1.61 7.09
CA VAL A 48 21.09 -1.80 5.83
C VAL A 48 21.12 -3.28 5.44
N PHE A 49 19.97 -3.93 5.40
CA PHE A 49 19.77 -5.25 4.82
C PHE A 49 19.23 -5.10 3.41
N SER A 50 19.99 -5.61 2.44
CA SER A 50 19.67 -5.53 1.02
C SER A 50 19.45 -6.91 0.44
N PHE A 51 18.36 -7.05 -0.32
CA PHE A 51 17.99 -8.33 -0.94
C PHE A 51 18.25 -8.32 -2.45
N PRO A 52 18.86 -9.39 -3.01
CA PRO A 52 19.09 -9.49 -4.44
C PRO A 52 17.77 -9.68 -5.19
N GLY A 53 17.65 -9.02 -6.35
CA GLY A 53 16.57 -9.33 -7.29
C GLY A 53 16.74 -10.71 -7.91
N SER A 54 15.77 -11.08 -8.76
CA SER A 54 15.87 -12.27 -9.59
C SER A 54 15.45 -11.98 -11.01
N TRP A 55 16.13 -12.66 -11.93
CA TRP A 55 15.86 -12.62 -13.36
C TRP A 55 15.32 -13.96 -13.87
N SER A 56 14.97 -14.89 -12.95
CA SER A 56 14.27 -16.13 -13.31
C SER A 56 12.78 -15.91 -13.27
N LEU A 57 12.07 -16.36 -14.31
CA LEU A 57 10.61 -16.23 -14.40
C LEU A 57 9.87 -16.84 -13.20
N SER A 58 10.35 -17.98 -12.70
CA SER A 58 9.76 -18.70 -11.56
C SER A 58 9.76 -17.92 -10.25
N ASP A 59 10.59 -16.88 -10.15
CA ASP A 59 10.67 -16.03 -8.97
C ASP A 59 9.67 -14.87 -9.00
N TRP A 60 9.03 -14.63 -10.15
CA TRP A 60 8.07 -13.53 -10.33
C TRP A 60 6.62 -13.98 -10.19
N PHE A 61 6.31 -15.23 -10.56
CA PHE A 61 4.95 -15.74 -10.60
C PHE A 61 4.93 -17.23 -10.26
N ILE A 62 3.93 -17.65 -9.49
CA ILE A 62 3.62 -19.06 -9.21
C ILE A 62 2.12 -19.29 -9.24
N GLY A 63 1.65 -20.41 -9.79
CA GLY A 63 0.25 -20.82 -9.66
C GLY A 63 -0.74 -20.02 -10.53
N SER A 64 -1.56 -19.17 -9.89
CA SER A 64 -2.72 -18.48 -10.49
C SER A 64 -2.33 -17.42 -11.54
N SER A 65 -3.34 -16.77 -12.15
CA SER A 65 -3.16 -15.78 -13.21
C SER A 65 -2.21 -14.62 -12.86
N PHE A 66 -2.24 -14.14 -11.61
CA PHE A 66 -1.32 -13.11 -11.12
C PHE A 66 -0.32 -13.65 -10.08
N GLY A 67 -0.45 -14.92 -9.68
CA GLY A 67 0.41 -15.59 -8.72
C GLY A 67 0.20 -15.15 -7.27
N GLU A 68 -1.00 -14.69 -6.95
CA GLU A 68 -1.43 -14.30 -5.62
C GLU A 68 -1.75 -15.50 -4.71
N VAL A 69 -1.32 -15.41 -3.46
CA VAL A 69 -1.60 -16.38 -2.39
C VAL A 69 -2.03 -15.63 -1.14
N LYS A 70 -2.89 -16.24 -0.31
CA LYS A 70 -3.21 -15.68 1.01
C LYS A 70 -1.97 -15.72 1.89
N VAL A 71 -1.77 -14.67 2.68
CA VAL A 71 -0.70 -14.63 3.68
C VAL A 71 -0.97 -15.62 4.80
N ASP A 72 0.10 -16.13 5.41
CA ASP A 72 0.03 -16.88 6.65
C ASP A 72 -0.18 -15.90 7.82
N LEU A 73 -1.28 -16.07 8.56
CA LEU A 73 -1.62 -15.22 9.70
C LEU A 73 -0.79 -15.55 10.95
N GLU A 74 -0.11 -16.69 11.00
CA GLU A 74 0.86 -16.96 12.07
C GLU A 74 2.07 -16.04 11.93
N LEU A 75 2.51 -15.79 10.69
CA LEU A 75 3.63 -14.91 10.39
C LEU A 75 3.24 -13.44 10.26
N PHE A 76 2.03 -13.16 9.74
CA PHE A 76 1.53 -11.82 9.46
C PHE A 76 0.12 -11.59 10.02
N PRO A 77 -0.06 -11.62 11.36
CA PRO A 77 -1.39 -11.58 11.99
C PRO A 77 -2.20 -10.32 11.67
N SER A 78 -1.56 -9.23 11.28
CA SER A 78 -2.20 -7.94 11.00
C SER A 78 -2.67 -7.79 9.57
N LEU A 79 -2.17 -8.61 8.65
CA LEU A 79 -2.48 -8.55 7.22
C LEU A 79 -3.86 -9.17 6.90
N LYS A 80 -4.88 -8.57 7.49
CA LYS A 80 -6.30 -8.91 7.33
C LYS A 80 -7.16 -7.65 7.42
N TYR A 81 -8.36 -7.72 6.89
CA TYR A 81 -9.45 -6.76 7.11
C TYR A 81 -10.27 -7.26 8.30
N ILE A 82 -10.32 -6.52 9.41
CA ILE A 82 -10.88 -7.03 10.68
C ILE A 82 -12.41 -7.16 10.57
N GLY A 83 -13.09 -6.09 10.17
CA GLY A 83 -14.56 -6.02 10.12
C GLY A 83 -15.21 -6.93 9.07
N LEU A 84 -14.44 -7.38 8.07
CA LEU A 84 -14.91 -8.27 7.01
C LEU A 84 -14.31 -9.68 7.10
N ASN A 85 -13.42 -9.93 8.08
CA ASN A 85 -12.70 -11.19 8.25
C ASN A 85 -12.03 -11.70 6.96
N GLN A 86 -11.43 -10.79 6.18
CA GLN A 86 -10.76 -11.12 4.92
C GLN A 86 -9.25 -11.11 5.12
N ILE A 87 -8.54 -12.09 4.57
CA ILE A 87 -7.09 -12.22 4.66
C ILE A 87 -6.45 -11.56 3.44
N ALA A 88 -5.36 -10.82 3.65
CA ALA A 88 -4.63 -10.22 2.54
C ALA A 88 -4.00 -11.28 1.63
N THR A 89 -3.85 -10.93 0.36
CA THR A 89 -3.08 -11.71 -0.61
C THR A 89 -1.81 -10.99 -1.01
N VAL A 90 -0.75 -11.77 -1.24
CA VAL A 90 0.57 -11.32 -1.72
C VAL A 90 1.00 -12.18 -2.89
N ASN A 91 1.98 -11.73 -3.67
CA ASN A 91 2.60 -12.58 -4.68
C ASN A 91 3.35 -13.74 -3.99
N GLY A 92 2.96 -14.96 -4.34
CA GLY A 92 3.49 -16.18 -3.71
C GLY A 92 4.94 -16.45 -4.03
N ALA A 93 5.43 -16.02 -5.21
CA ALA A 93 6.83 -16.18 -5.57
C ALA A 93 7.73 -15.28 -4.69
N PHE A 94 7.27 -14.06 -4.42
CA PHE A 94 7.94 -13.15 -3.50
C PHE A 94 7.90 -13.68 -2.05
N LEU A 95 6.75 -14.20 -1.63
CA LEU A 95 6.61 -14.80 -0.30
C LEU A 95 7.53 -16.01 -0.11
N ASN A 96 7.62 -16.91 -1.09
CA ASN A 96 8.52 -18.08 -1.03
C ASN A 96 9.98 -17.68 -0.86
N ARG A 97 10.42 -16.65 -1.59
CA ARG A 97 11.79 -16.13 -1.46
C ARG A 97 12.02 -15.46 -0.11
N PHE A 98 11.03 -14.74 0.41
CA PHE A 98 11.11 -14.17 1.75
C PHE A 98 11.21 -15.27 2.81
N ASN A 99 10.41 -16.34 2.71
CA ASN A 99 10.48 -17.48 3.61
C ASN A 99 11.87 -18.13 3.60
N ALA A 100 12.48 -18.31 2.43
CA ALA A 100 13.85 -18.82 2.33
C ALA A 100 14.89 -17.93 3.04
N ILE A 101 14.67 -16.61 3.08
CA ILE A 101 15.50 -15.67 3.86
C ILE A 101 15.20 -15.79 5.34
N LEU A 102 13.93 -15.92 5.72
CA LEU A 102 13.51 -16.03 7.11
C LEU A 102 13.99 -17.36 7.74
N ASP A 103 14.10 -18.42 6.97
CA ASP A 103 14.66 -19.71 7.39
C ASP A 103 16.18 -19.63 7.63
N ASN A 104 16.85 -18.59 7.12
CA ASN A 104 18.25 -18.35 7.39
C ASN A 104 18.45 -17.83 8.82
N THR A 105 18.94 -18.70 9.71
CA THR A 105 19.20 -18.36 11.12
C THR A 105 20.17 -17.19 11.31
N GLN A 106 21.11 -16.98 10.39
CA GLN A 106 22.05 -15.86 10.46
C GLN A 106 21.32 -14.52 10.25
N PHE A 107 20.36 -14.46 9.31
CA PHE A 107 19.56 -13.26 9.07
C PHE A 107 18.79 -12.86 10.33
N LYS A 108 18.06 -13.80 10.93
CA LYS A 108 17.30 -13.57 12.17
C LYS A 108 18.20 -13.06 13.30
N LYS A 109 19.37 -13.70 13.51
CA LYS A 109 20.34 -13.30 14.54
C LYS A 109 20.90 -11.90 14.32
N GLU A 110 21.22 -11.53 13.08
CA GLU A 110 21.73 -10.20 12.77
C GLU A 110 20.68 -9.10 13.01
N VAL A 111 19.42 -9.37 12.62
CA VAL A 111 18.29 -8.47 12.89
C VAL A 111 18.07 -8.34 14.40
N GLU A 112 17.99 -9.45 15.13
CA GLU A 112 17.77 -9.46 16.57
C GLU A 112 18.91 -8.73 17.32
N THR A 113 20.15 -8.91 16.89
CA THR A 113 21.31 -8.19 17.44
C THR A 113 21.17 -6.69 17.23
N ALA A 114 20.70 -6.25 16.06
CA ALA A 114 20.47 -4.83 15.79
C ALA A 114 19.31 -4.25 16.62
N VAL A 115 18.22 -5.01 16.77
CA VAL A 115 17.04 -4.61 17.57
C VAL A 115 17.37 -4.45 19.04
N THR A 116 18.21 -5.33 19.58
CA THR A 116 18.59 -5.35 21.00
C THR A 116 19.80 -4.46 21.32
N ASP A 117 20.42 -3.85 20.32
CA ASP A 117 21.57 -2.97 20.50
C ASP A 117 21.17 -1.72 21.31
N ARG A 118 21.90 -1.46 22.41
CA ARG A 118 21.70 -0.29 23.27
C ARG A 118 21.90 1.04 22.54
N LYS A 119 22.58 1.04 21.38
CA LYS A 119 22.80 2.21 20.52
C LYS A 119 21.59 2.55 19.64
N GLN A 120 20.45 1.87 19.83
CA GLN A 120 19.22 2.09 19.06
C GLN A 120 19.45 2.05 17.55
N VAL A 121 20.04 0.95 17.08
CA VAL A 121 20.32 0.78 15.65
C VAL A 121 19.01 0.71 14.88
N GLN A 122 18.83 1.57 13.88
CA GLN A 122 17.70 1.51 12.98
C GLN A 122 17.99 0.48 11.87
N VAL A 123 17.11 -0.51 11.75
CA VAL A 123 17.17 -1.51 10.69
C VAL A 123 16.54 -0.94 9.42
N VAL A 124 17.29 -0.96 8.32
CA VAL A 124 16.83 -0.49 7.00
C VAL A 124 16.77 -1.68 6.05
N PHE A 125 15.58 -2.06 5.62
CA PHE A 125 15.37 -3.06 4.58
C PHE A 125 15.33 -2.37 3.21
N THR A 126 16.07 -2.90 2.25
CA THR A 126 16.11 -2.33 0.90
C THR A 126 16.22 -3.38 -0.18
N GLY A 127 15.81 -3.02 -1.38
CA GLY A 127 15.93 -3.87 -2.54
C GLY A 127 15.56 -3.16 -3.82
N HIS A 128 16.23 -3.56 -4.89
CA HIS A 128 15.96 -3.10 -6.25
C HIS A 128 15.20 -4.19 -7.01
N SER A 129 14.23 -3.80 -7.84
CA SER A 129 13.41 -4.75 -8.61
C SER A 129 12.76 -5.77 -7.66
N LEU A 130 12.88 -7.07 -7.96
CA LEU A 130 12.38 -8.17 -7.12
C LEU A 130 13.00 -8.22 -5.70
N GLY A 131 14.11 -7.54 -5.43
CA GLY A 131 14.59 -7.37 -4.05
C GLY A 131 13.66 -6.49 -3.20
N GLY A 132 12.92 -5.58 -3.83
CA GLY A 132 11.98 -4.65 -3.17
C GLY A 132 10.83 -5.37 -2.45
N PRO A 133 10.09 -6.29 -3.09
CA PRO A 133 9.06 -7.08 -2.43
C PRO A 133 9.55 -7.84 -1.20
N ILE A 134 10.76 -8.40 -1.28
CA ILE A 134 11.40 -9.08 -0.16
C ILE A 134 11.69 -8.11 0.98
N ALA A 135 12.20 -6.92 0.67
CA ALA A 135 12.40 -5.86 1.66
C ALA A 135 11.10 -5.42 2.33
N ILE A 136 10.00 -5.34 1.57
CA ILE A 136 8.67 -5.01 2.09
C ILE A 136 8.19 -6.10 3.05
N LEU A 137 8.24 -7.37 2.64
CA LEU A 137 7.82 -8.49 3.50
C LEU A 137 8.69 -8.61 4.75
N ALA A 138 10.01 -8.41 4.64
CA ALA A 138 10.93 -8.38 5.77
C ALA A 138 10.63 -7.25 6.75
N ALA A 139 10.29 -6.05 6.26
CA ALA A 139 9.90 -4.94 7.10
C ALA A 139 8.57 -5.19 7.83
N ILE A 140 7.59 -5.83 7.17
CA ILE A 140 6.32 -6.20 7.81
C ILE A 140 6.56 -7.26 8.87
N TRP A 141 7.34 -8.30 8.57
CA TRP A 141 7.73 -9.31 9.55
C TRP A 141 8.40 -8.66 10.77
N PHE A 142 9.33 -7.72 10.55
CA PHE A 142 9.97 -6.99 11.64
C PHE A 142 8.97 -6.20 12.49
N LEU A 143 7.99 -5.55 11.85
CA LEU A 143 6.95 -4.80 12.54
C LEU A 143 6.07 -5.71 13.40
N GLU A 144 5.73 -6.90 12.90
CA GLU A 144 4.97 -7.92 13.64
C GLU A 144 5.77 -8.51 14.80
N GLU A 145 7.03 -8.89 14.56
CA GLU A 145 7.86 -9.61 15.52
C GLU A 145 8.41 -8.71 16.63
N TYR A 146 8.81 -7.49 16.29
CA TYR A 146 9.55 -6.63 17.23
C TYR A 146 8.78 -5.39 17.66
N ILE A 147 8.05 -4.74 16.77
CA ILE A 147 7.41 -3.43 17.07
C ILE A 147 6.02 -3.60 17.67
N ARG A 148 5.22 -4.54 17.19
CA ARG A 148 3.89 -4.82 17.76
C ARG A 148 3.98 -5.22 19.24
N PRO A 149 4.89 -6.11 19.67
CA PRO A 149 5.00 -6.47 21.09
C PRO A 149 5.63 -5.38 21.96
N ASP A 150 6.56 -4.60 21.40
CA ASP A 150 7.23 -3.51 22.11
C ASP A 150 7.37 -2.25 21.22
N PRO A 151 6.37 -1.35 21.26
CA PRO A 151 6.38 -0.12 20.46
C PRO A 151 7.50 0.87 20.81
N LYS A 152 8.28 0.63 21.87
CA LYS A 152 9.42 1.48 22.26
C LYS A 152 10.68 1.18 21.43
N LYS A 153 10.72 0.03 20.76
CA LYS A 153 11.85 -0.34 19.89
C LYS A 153 11.90 0.56 18.66
N MET A 154 13.10 0.70 18.11
CA MET A 154 13.31 1.47 16.89
C MET A 154 12.63 0.78 15.71
N ALA A 155 11.63 1.45 15.13
CA ALA A 155 10.91 0.94 13.97
C ALA A 155 11.82 0.80 12.74
N PRO A 156 11.55 -0.16 11.84
CA PRO A 156 12.36 -0.34 10.66
C PRO A 156 12.06 0.76 9.66
N LEU A 157 12.95 0.90 8.69
CA LEU A 157 12.69 1.65 7.46
C LEU A 157 12.75 0.68 6.28
N CYS A 158 11.80 0.78 5.35
CA CYS A 158 11.80 0.04 4.09
C CYS A 158 11.96 1.01 2.92
N VAL A 159 13.06 0.89 2.17
CA VAL A 159 13.33 1.74 1.00
C VAL A 159 13.52 0.88 -0.24
N THR A 160 12.63 0.99 -1.22
CA THR A 160 12.67 0.17 -2.44
C THR A 160 12.90 1.01 -3.69
N PHE A 161 13.46 0.39 -4.73
CA PHE A 161 13.79 1.04 -6.00
C PHE A 161 13.26 0.18 -7.16
N GLY A 162 12.30 0.70 -7.92
CA GLY A 162 11.74 -0.03 -9.07
C GLY A 162 11.05 -1.33 -8.66
N SER A 163 10.49 -1.36 -7.45
CA SER A 163 9.83 -2.56 -6.92
C SER A 163 8.52 -2.84 -7.64
N PRO A 164 8.24 -4.09 -8.06
CA PRO A 164 6.88 -4.49 -8.41
C PRO A 164 5.96 -4.39 -7.19
N LEU A 165 4.65 -4.33 -7.43
CA LEU A 165 3.65 -4.37 -6.38
C LEU A 165 3.62 -5.75 -5.70
N VAL A 166 3.42 -5.78 -4.39
CA VAL A 166 3.62 -6.99 -3.56
C VAL A 166 2.32 -7.69 -3.20
N GLY A 167 1.31 -6.93 -2.76
CA GLY A 167 0.06 -7.48 -2.26
C GLY A 167 -1.14 -6.62 -2.60
N ASP A 168 -2.29 -7.10 -2.18
CA ASP A 168 -3.58 -6.54 -2.56
C ASP A 168 -3.97 -5.28 -1.76
N ARG A 169 -5.21 -4.84 -1.96
CA ARG A 169 -5.79 -3.72 -1.21
C ARG A 169 -5.83 -3.98 0.30
N ILE A 170 -6.05 -5.22 0.74
CA ILE A 170 -6.16 -5.56 2.16
C ILE A 170 -4.80 -5.40 2.84
N MET A 171 -3.70 -5.80 2.18
CA MET A 171 -2.35 -5.54 2.67
C MET A 171 -2.12 -4.04 2.86
N SER A 172 -2.47 -3.23 1.84
CA SER A 172 -2.32 -1.76 1.89
C SER A 172 -3.19 -1.12 2.99
N HIS A 173 -4.43 -1.59 3.14
CA HIS A 173 -5.37 -1.20 4.22
C HIS A 173 -4.79 -1.53 5.60
N ALA A 174 -4.33 -2.77 5.80
CA ALA A 174 -3.80 -3.23 7.08
C ALA A 174 -2.60 -2.39 7.54
N LEU A 175 -1.67 -2.06 6.63
CA LEU A 175 -0.53 -1.21 6.96
C LEU A 175 -0.93 0.21 7.34
N ARG A 176 -2.01 0.76 6.77
CA ARG A 176 -2.53 2.07 7.21
C ARG A 176 -3.25 1.96 8.55
N ARG A 177 -4.07 0.92 8.75
CA ARG A 177 -4.75 0.64 10.02
C ARG A 177 -3.78 0.57 11.20
N GLU A 178 -2.67 -0.15 11.04
CA GLU A 178 -1.63 -0.28 12.07
C GLU A 178 -0.70 0.96 12.16
N ASN A 179 -0.90 1.97 11.30
CA ASN A 179 -0.04 3.14 11.17
C ASN A 179 1.42 2.77 10.86
N TRP A 180 1.59 1.78 9.98
CA TRP A 180 2.87 1.23 9.51
C TRP A 180 3.24 1.71 8.11
N SER A 181 2.27 2.17 7.31
CA SER A 181 2.48 2.65 5.92
C SER A 181 3.60 3.71 5.79
N ARG A 182 3.80 4.55 6.81
CA ARG A 182 4.86 5.56 6.90
C ARG A 182 6.29 5.03 6.88
N TYR A 183 6.50 3.75 7.20
CA TYR A 183 7.84 3.14 7.20
C TYR A 183 8.28 2.65 5.81
N PHE A 184 7.41 2.75 4.81
CA PHE A 184 7.66 2.24 3.46
C PHE A 184 7.79 3.40 2.49
N VAL A 185 8.93 3.48 1.79
CA VAL A 185 9.21 4.47 0.75
C VAL A 185 9.67 3.76 -0.53
N ASN A 186 8.93 3.95 -1.62
CA ASN A 186 9.16 3.29 -2.89
C ASN A 186 9.53 4.33 -3.95
N PHE A 187 10.75 4.25 -4.46
CA PHE A 187 11.24 5.12 -5.53
C PHE A 187 10.89 4.53 -6.90
N VAL A 188 10.26 5.33 -7.75
CA VAL A 188 9.77 4.94 -9.08
C VAL A 188 10.26 5.92 -10.13
N MET A 189 11.08 5.46 -11.08
CA MET A 189 11.39 6.25 -12.26
C MET A 189 10.15 6.36 -13.15
N ARG A 190 10.03 7.48 -13.85
CA ARG A 190 8.83 7.87 -14.60
C ARG A 190 8.32 6.76 -15.52
N TYR A 191 9.21 6.16 -16.31
CA TYR A 191 8.86 5.15 -17.31
C TYR A 191 9.18 3.72 -16.87
N ASP A 192 9.81 3.48 -15.72
CA ASP A 192 10.20 2.13 -15.27
C ASP A 192 9.04 1.12 -15.39
N ILE A 193 9.19 0.10 -16.22
CA ILE A 193 8.12 -0.86 -16.46
C ILE A 193 7.84 -1.79 -15.27
N VAL A 194 8.82 -2.02 -14.39
CA VAL A 194 8.75 -3.08 -13.38
C VAL A 194 7.68 -2.85 -12.32
N PRO A 195 7.50 -1.64 -11.74
CA PRO A 195 6.37 -1.36 -10.85
C PRO A 195 4.99 -1.58 -11.47
N ARG A 196 4.89 -1.63 -12.81
CA ARG A 196 3.65 -1.83 -13.56
C ARG A 196 3.41 -3.29 -13.94
N MET A 197 4.43 -4.14 -13.93
CA MET A 197 4.34 -5.54 -14.37
C MET A 197 3.34 -6.36 -13.56
N SER A 198 3.23 -6.15 -12.25
CA SER A 198 2.25 -6.85 -11.41
C SER A 198 0.80 -6.60 -11.84
N LEU A 199 0.53 -5.55 -12.62
CA LEU A 199 -0.80 -5.26 -13.14
C LEU A 199 -1.21 -6.13 -14.33
N THR A 200 -0.33 -7.04 -14.76
CA THR A 200 -0.49 -7.86 -15.97
C THR A 200 -0.46 -9.34 -15.62
N PRO A 201 -1.42 -10.15 -16.11
CA PRO A 201 -1.39 -11.59 -15.87
C PRO A 201 -0.22 -12.24 -16.62
N LEU A 202 0.40 -13.25 -16.00
CA LEU A 202 1.59 -13.91 -16.57
C LEU A 202 1.32 -14.45 -17.98
N SER A 203 0.13 -15.04 -18.18
CA SER A 203 -0.29 -15.63 -19.45
C SER A 203 -0.22 -14.67 -20.64
N SER A 204 -0.32 -13.36 -20.39
CA SER A 204 -0.26 -12.34 -21.44
C SER A 204 1.17 -11.93 -21.82
N VAL A 205 2.16 -12.17 -20.96
CA VAL A 205 3.52 -11.62 -21.12
C VAL A 205 4.63 -12.63 -20.93
N GLU A 206 4.33 -13.93 -20.71
CA GLU A 206 5.31 -14.92 -20.31
C GLU A 206 6.56 -14.96 -21.22
N GLN A 207 6.36 -15.04 -22.53
CA GLN A 207 7.44 -15.14 -23.50
C GLN A 207 8.30 -13.87 -23.54
N GLN A 208 7.65 -12.71 -23.63
CA GLN A 208 8.32 -11.42 -23.70
C GLN A 208 9.02 -11.08 -22.38
N LEU A 209 8.42 -11.46 -21.24
CA LEU A 209 9.00 -11.29 -19.92
C LEU A 209 10.32 -12.03 -19.79
N ARG A 210 10.45 -13.26 -20.32
CA ARG A 210 11.74 -13.97 -20.35
C ARG A 210 12.82 -13.17 -21.07
N GLN A 211 12.48 -12.50 -22.18
CA GLN A 211 13.43 -11.67 -22.93
C GLN A 211 13.82 -10.42 -22.15
N VAL A 212 12.86 -9.75 -21.52
CA VAL A 212 13.07 -8.57 -20.68
C VAL A 212 13.92 -8.90 -19.44
N LEU A 213 13.65 -10.01 -18.76
CA LEU A 213 14.47 -10.45 -17.63
C LEU A 213 15.91 -10.80 -18.06
N ASN A 214 16.09 -11.39 -19.24
CA ASN A 214 17.42 -11.63 -19.80
C ASN A 214 18.15 -10.32 -20.12
N PHE A 215 17.45 -9.30 -20.60
CA PHE A 215 17.99 -7.95 -20.78
C PHE A 215 18.50 -7.36 -19.46
N PHE A 216 17.68 -7.39 -18.40
CA PHE A 216 18.09 -6.91 -17.08
C PHE A 216 19.28 -7.70 -16.51
N LYS A 217 19.31 -9.02 -16.70
CA LYS A 217 20.41 -9.88 -16.29
C LYS A 217 21.73 -9.51 -16.98
N ALA A 218 21.69 -9.28 -18.28
CA ALA A 218 22.87 -8.95 -19.08
C ALA A 218 23.40 -7.54 -18.80
N ARG A 219 22.57 -6.64 -18.27
CA ARG A 219 22.88 -5.20 -18.10
C ARG A 219 23.36 -4.54 -19.40
N SER A 220 23.10 -5.15 -20.55
CA SER A 220 23.69 -4.76 -21.83
C SER A 220 22.76 -3.84 -22.60
N GLN A 221 23.30 -2.72 -23.09
CA GLN A 221 22.64 -1.86 -24.07
C GLN A 221 22.61 -2.50 -25.48
N GLU A 222 23.35 -3.59 -25.68
CA GLU A 222 23.60 -4.25 -26.97
C GLU A 222 22.62 -5.39 -27.31
N ASN A 223 21.84 -5.90 -26.35
CA ASN A 223 20.80 -6.88 -26.67
C ASN A 223 19.65 -6.18 -27.39
N VAL A 224 19.40 -6.57 -28.64
CA VAL A 224 18.23 -6.15 -29.43
C VAL A 224 16.98 -6.85 -28.87
N VAL A 225 16.53 -6.44 -27.69
CA VAL A 225 15.17 -6.71 -27.26
C VAL A 225 14.29 -5.65 -27.92
N GLU A 226 13.21 -6.09 -28.55
CA GLU A 226 12.16 -5.19 -29.04
C GLU A 226 11.04 -5.18 -28.00
N PRO A 227 11.01 -4.21 -27.06
CA PRO A 227 10.15 -4.25 -25.89
C PRO A 227 8.73 -3.73 -26.16
N SER A 228 8.44 -3.29 -27.39
CA SER A 228 7.19 -2.62 -27.76
C SER A 228 5.95 -3.46 -27.42
N ASP A 229 5.92 -4.73 -27.82
CA ASP A 229 4.78 -5.62 -27.56
C ASP A 229 4.59 -5.90 -26.06
N PHE A 230 5.71 -6.06 -25.34
CA PHE A 230 5.70 -6.23 -23.88
C PHE A 230 5.11 -4.99 -23.20
N PHE A 231 5.64 -3.82 -23.56
CA PHE A 231 5.20 -2.54 -23.03
C PHE A 231 3.71 -2.29 -23.29
N VAL A 232 3.25 -2.46 -24.54
CA VAL A 232 1.84 -2.32 -24.91
C VAL A 232 0.96 -3.26 -24.10
N THR A 233 1.38 -4.52 -23.95
CA THR A 233 0.61 -5.50 -23.19
C THR A 233 0.52 -5.13 -21.71
N VAL A 234 1.63 -4.71 -21.09
CA VAL A 234 1.64 -4.28 -19.69
C VAL A 234 0.78 -3.04 -19.49
N MET A 235 0.94 -2.04 -20.34
CA MET A 235 0.21 -0.77 -20.22
C MET A 235 -1.28 -0.92 -20.53
N ARG A 236 -1.67 -1.84 -21.41
CA ARG A 236 -3.08 -2.18 -21.67
C ARG A 236 -3.74 -2.81 -20.44
N ASN A 237 -3.07 -3.75 -19.78
CA ASN A 237 -3.60 -4.36 -18.56
C ASN A 237 -3.63 -3.36 -17.40
N ALA A 238 -2.59 -2.54 -17.26
CA ALA A 238 -2.58 -1.43 -16.32
C ALA A 238 -3.76 -0.47 -16.57
N LEU A 239 -4.04 -0.10 -17.83
CA LEU A 239 -5.19 0.73 -18.21
C LEU A 239 -6.51 0.12 -17.72
N SER A 240 -6.71 -1.19 -17.91
CA SER A 240 -7.91 -1.89 -17.43
C SER A 240 -8.07 -1.78 -15.91
N VAL A 241 -6.98 -2.02 -15.16
CA VAL A 241 -6.99 -1.93 -13.69
C VAL A 241 -7.26 -0.51 -13.21
N VAL A 242 -6.55 0.50 -13.73
CA VAL A 242 -6.73 1.89 -13.29
C VAL A 242 -8.07 2.47 -13.71
N SER A 243 -8.61 2.07 -14.87
CA SER A 243 -9.94 2.49 -15.33
C SER A 243 -11.04 1.91 -14.46
N HIS A 244 -10.95 0.60 -14.14
CA HIS A 244 -11.87 -0.03 -13.21
C HIS A 244 -11.81 0.62 -11.82
N ALA A 245 -10.61 0.87 -11.31
CA ALA A 245 -10.42 1.57 -10.03
C ALA A 245 -11.01 2.98 -10.06
N ALA A 246 -10.78 3.76 -11.12
CA ALA A 246 -11.33 5.10 -11.27
C ALA A 246 -12.87 5.09 -11.30
N CYS A 247 -13.50 4.17 -12.03
CA CYS A 247 -14.95 4.01 -12.03
C CYS A 247 -15.51 3.73 -10.63
N LYS A 248 -14.85 2.85 -9.87
CA LYS A 248 -15.25 2.53 -8.49
C LYS A 248 -15.11 3.73 -7.55
N ILE A 249 -14.00 4.46 -7.63
CA ILE A 249 -13.74 5.67 -6.83
C ILE A 249 -14.77 6.77 -7.14
N MET A 250 -15.15 6.93 -8.40
CA MET A 250 -16.14 7.91 -8.83
C MET A 250 -17.59 7.50 -8.56
N GLY A 251 -17.82 6.38 -7.86
CA GLY A 251 -19.16 5.92 -7.48
C GLY A 251 -20.02 5.46 -8.66
N ASN A 252 -19.41 4.93 -9.72
CA ASN A 252 -20.16 4.44 -10.88
C ASN A 252 -21.00 3.20 -10.48
N THR A 253 -22.32 3.35 -10.46
CA THR A 253 -23.28 2.28 -10.11
C THR A 253 -23.70 1.41 -11.28
N ASN A 254 -22.99 1.48 -12.42
CA ASN A 254 -23.34 0.72 -13.61
C ASN A 254 -23.05 -0.77 -13.41
N LEU A 255 -24.11 -1.59 -13.44
CA LEU A 255 -24.05 -3.06 -13.32
C LEU A 255 -23.16 -3.71 -14.40
N LEU A 256 -22.91 -3.03 -15.52
CA LEU A 256 -21.96 -3.50 -16.53
C LEU A 256 -20.54 -3.60 -15.98
N LEU A 257 -20.15 -2.77 -15.01
CA LEU A 257 -18.81 -2.84 -14.41
C LEU A 257 -18.61 -4.16 -13.66
N GLU A 258 -19.59 -4.57 -12.86
CA GLU A 258 -19.59 -5.86 -12.17
C GLU A 258 -19.67 -7.02 -13.16
N THR A 259 -20.51 -6.90 -14.19
CA THR A 259 -20.63 -7.90 -15.26
C THR A 259 -19.30 -8.11 -16.00
N LEU A 260 -18.60 -7.02 -16.36
CA LEU A 260 -17.31 -7.07 -17.03
C LEU A 260 -16.21 -7.66 -16.15
N SER A 261 -16.28 -7.47 -14.83
CA SER A 261 -15.32 -8.06 -13.89
C SER A 261 -15.36 -9.59 -13.85
N ASN A 262 -16.44 -10.21 -14.32
CA ASN A 262 -16.54 -11.67 -14.48
C ASN A 262 -15.81 -12.19 -15.73
N PHE A 263 -15.51 -11.34 -16.70
CA PHE A 263 -14.87 -11.72 -17.97
C PHE A 263 -13.42 -11.24 -18.09
N VAL A 264 -13.07 -10.19 -17.35
CA VAL A 264 -11.72 -9.59 -17.36
C VAL A 264 -11.12 -9.78 -15.98
N GLU A 265 -10.14 -10.67 -15.89
CA GLU A 265 -9.35 -10.81 -14.68
C GLU A 265 -8.48 -9.56 -14.48
N LEU A 266 -8.72 -8.84 -13.37
CA LEU A 266 -7.97 -7.65 -13.00
C LEU A 266 -6.98 -7.98 -11.91
N SER A 267 -5.76 -7.43 -12.02
CA SER A 267 -4.73 -7.64 -11.03
C SER A 267 -5.19 -7.21 -9.63
N PRO A 268 -4.97 -8.04 -8.59
CA PRO A 268 -5.33 -7.70 -7.22
C PRO A 268 -4.35 -6.71 -6.59
N TYR A 269 -3.13 -6.59 -7.13
CA TYR A 269 -2.03 -5.88 -6.47
C TYR A 269 -2.25 -4.37 -6.41
N ARG A 270 -1.94 -3.75 -5.26
CA ARG A 270 -2.14 -2.32 -5.02
C ARG A 270 -0.90 -1.67 -4.40
N PRO A 271 -0.69 -0.36 -4.62
CA PRO A 271 0.38 0.38 -3.96
C PRO A 271 0.24 0.36 -2.43
N LEU A 272 1.39 0.35 -1.74
CA LEU A 272 1.50 0.46 -0.29
C LEU A 272 2.65 1.40 0.08
N GLY A 273 2.45 2.17 1.15
CA GLY A 273 3.45 3.14 1.61
C GLY A 273 3.51 4.42 0.79
N THR A 274 4.59 5.16 0.99
CA THR A 274 4.88 6.40 0.27
C THR A 274 5.58 6.08 -1.05
N TYR A 275 5.16 6.72 -2.13
CA TYR A 275 5.82 6.65 -3.43
C TYR A 275 6.51 7.97 -3.75
N VAL A 276 7.74 7.87 -4.27
CA VAL A 276 8.54 8.99 -4.74
C VAL A 276 8.79 8.79 -6.22
N PHE A 277 8.09 9.57 -7.06
CA PHE A 277 8.24 9.54 -8.50
C PHE A 277 9.37 10.48 -8.93
N CYS A 278 10.37 9.94 -9.64
CA CYS A 278 11.38 10.75 -10.31
C CYS A 278 10.84 11.17 -11.67
N THR A 279 10.74 12.48 -11.91
CA THR A 279 10.07 13.04 -13.11
C THR A 279 10.89 12.90 -14.40
N GLY A 280 12.19 12.60 -14.29
CA GLY A 280 13.15 12.63 -15.40
C GLY A 280 13.83 13.99 -15.62
N ASN A 281 13.39 15.03 -14.90
CA ASN A 281 13.98 16.38 -14.94
C ASN A 281 14.56 16.77 -13.57
N GLU A 282 15.18 15.82 -12.86
CA GLU A 282 15.82 16.01 -11.55
C GLU A 282 14.87 16.45 -10.40
N LYS A 283 13.55 16.42 -10.65
CA LYS A 283 12.51 16.72 -9.65
C LYS A 283 11.85 15.45 -9.12
N LEU A 284 11.42 15.52 -7.86
CA LEU A 284 10.75 14.43 -7.15
C LEU A 284 9.32 14.81 -6.80
N VAL A 285 8.39 13.89 -7.01
CA VAL A 285 6.98 14.03 -6.60
C VAL A 285 6.63 12.94 -5.60
N VAL A 286 6.23 13.34 -4.39
CA VAL A 286 5.94 12.44 -3.26
C VAL A 286 4.44 12.31 -3.05
N ILE A 287 3.95 11.06 -2.94
CA ILE A 287 2.52 10.75 -2.90
C ILE A 287 2.28 9.57 -1.95
N ARG A 288 1.27 9.69 -1.10
CA ARG A 288 0.91 8.69 -0.08
C ARG A 288 -0.43 8.01 -0.33
N ASN A 289 -1.31 8.66 -1.09
CA ASN A 289 -2.63 8.13 -1.41
C ASN A 289 -2.49 6.92 -2.39
N PRO A 290 -2.86 5.70 -1.97
CA PRO A 290 -2.61 4.48 -2.76
C PRO A 290 -3.37 4.46 -4.08
N ASP A 291 -4.58 5.04 -4.11
CA ASP A 291 -5.42 5.12 -5.30
C ASP A 291 -4.82 6.10 -6.31
N ALA A 292 -4.32 7.26 -5.84
CA ALA A 292 -3.60 8.21 -6.67
C ALA A 292 -2.30 7.61 -7.25
N VAL A 293 -1.52 6.90 -6.43
CA VAL A 293 -0.32 6.19 -6.90
C VAL A 293 -0.67 5.17 -7.97
N LEU A 294 -1.74 4.40 -7.80
CA LEU A 294 -2.17 3.42 -8.79
C LEU A 294 -2.48 4.07 -10.14
N GLN A 295 -3.16 5.22 -10.13
CA GLN A 295 -3.41 5.99 -11.36
C GLN A 295 -2.10 6.46 -12.00
N LEU A 296 -1.14 6.94 -11.21
CA LEU A 296 0.15 7.43 -11.72
C LEU A 296 1.03 6.35 -12.31
N LEU A 297 1.00 5.13 -11.75
CA LEU A 297 1.72 4.01 -12.35
C LEU A 297 1.35 3.82 -13.84
N PHE A 298 0.11 4.12 -14.22
CA PHE A 298 -0.29 4.16 -15.63
C PHE A 298 0.01 5.52 -16.31
N TYR A 299 -0.49 6.62 -15.76
CA TYR A 299 -0.52 7.91 -16.46
C TYR A 299 0.87 8.55 -16.65
N THR A 300 1.88 8.24 -15.83
CA THR A 300 3.22 8.84 -15.99
C THR A 300 4.01 8.22 -17.14
N SER A 301 3.61 7.03 -17.59
CA SER A 301 4.30 6.23 -18.63
C SER A 301 3.48 6.18 -19.92
N GLN A 302 2.67 7.21 -20.21
CA GLN A 302 1.90 7.29 -21.45
C GLN A 302 2.75 7.76 -22.63
N LEU A 303 2.34 7.33 -23.82
CA LEU A 303 2.86 7.82 -25.09
C LEU A 303 2.32 9.22 -25.39
N SER A 304 3.17 10.10 -25.93
CA SER A 304 2.71 11.40 -26.45
C SER A 304 2.12 11.24 -27.86
N SER A 305 2.71 10.36 -28.66
CA SER A 305 2.21 9.93 -29.98
C SER A 305 2.51 8.44 -30.22
N GLU A 306 1.83 7.80 -31.18
CA GLU A 306 2.09 6.40 -31.52
C GLU A 306 3.52 6.16 -32.05
N GLY A 307 4.11 7.16 -32.70
CA GLY A 307 5.48 7.10 -33.21
C GLY A 307 6.55 6.99 -32.12
N ASP A 308 6.21 7.35 -30.87
CA ASP A 308 7.13 7.32 -29.73
C ASP A 308 7.26 5.91 -29.11
N LEU A 309 6.41 4.95 -29.50
CA LEU A 309 6.32 3.64 -28.85
C LEU A 309 7.68 2.93 -28.70
N PRO A 310 8.50 2.75 -29.76
CA PRO A 310 9.78 2.05 -29.61
C PRO A 310 10.73 2.76 -28.64
N ALA A 311 10.75 4.10 -28.67
CA ALA A 311 11.61 4.90 -27.81
C ALA A 311 11.17 4.84 -26.34
N VAL A 312 9.87 4.97 -26.07
CA VAL A 312 9.31 4.89 -24.71
C VAL A 312 9.43 3.47 -24.15
N ALA A 313 9.13 2.45 -24.96
CA ALA A 313 9.27 1.07 -24.54
C ALA A 313 10.73 0.74 -24.18
N ARG A 314 11.71 1.21 -24.97
CA ARG A 314 13.13 1.07 -24.64
C ARG A 314 13.51 1.87 -23.38
N ARG A 315 13.04 3.11 -23.27
CA ARG A 315 13.27 3.96 -22.09
C ARG A 315 12.73 3.30 -20.82
N SER A 316 11.60 2.61 -20.89
CA SER A 316 11.00 1.90 -19.75
C SER A 316 11.91 0.82 -19.15
N LEU A 317 12.75 0.19 -19.97
CA LEU A 317 13.75 -0.79 -19.51
C LEU A 317 15.02 -0.11 -18.98
N ILE A 318 15.43 1.01 -19.58
CA ILE A 318 16.61 1.79 -19.17
C ILE A 318 16.37 2.47 -17.82
N ASP A 319 15.20 3.07 -17.61
CA ASP A 319 14.79 3.69 -16.33
C ASP A 319 14.95 2.71 -15.17
N HIS A 320 14.56 1.44 -15.37
CA HIS A 320 14.70 0.40 -14.37
C HIS A 320 16.16 0.17 -13.94
N LEU A 321 17.13 0.41 -14.81
CA LEU A 321 18.55 0.20 -14.51
C LEU A 321 19.26 1.48 -14.02
N SER A 322 18.60 2.65 -14.10
CA SER A 322 19.25 3.96 -13.96
C SER A 322 19.08 4.61 -12.58
N TYR A 323 18.51 3.88 -11.61
CA TYR A 323 18.21 4.37 -10.26
C TYR A 323 19.37 5.06 -9.55
N LYS A 324 20.57 4.50 -9.63
CA LYS A 324 21.73 4.99 -8.88
C LYS A 324 22.13 6.40 -9.31
N ASP A 325 22.19 6.64 -10.62
CA ASP A 325 22.76 7.86 -11.16
C ASP A 325 21.70 8.97 -11.17
N GLU A 326 20.48 8.68 -11.64
CA GLU A 326 19.39 9.67 -11.67
C GLU A 326 18.93 10.10 -10.27
N LEU A 327 18.89 9.19 -9.29
CA LEU A 327 18.50 9.56 -7.92
C LEU A 327 19.58 10.43 -7.26
N GLU A 328 20.86 10.22 -7.59
CA GLU A 328 21.94 11.06 -7.07
C GLU A 328 21.78 12.51 -7.54
N GLU A 329 21.41 12.72 -8.81
CA GLU A 329 21.12 14.05 -9.38
C GLU A 329 19.87 14.68 -8.76
N CYS A 330 18.77 13.92 -8.65
CA CYS A 330 17.53 14.40 -8.03
C CYS A 330 17.74 14.87 -6.59
N LEU A 331 18.51 14.10 -5.80
CA LEU A 331 18.78 14.43 -4.41
C LEU A 331 19.69 15.65 -4.26
N LYS A 332 20.59 15.92 -5.23
CA LYS A 332 21.41 17.15 -5.25
C LYS A 332 20.57 18.39 -5.53
N MET A 333 19.59 18.31 -6.43
CA MET A 333 18.74 19.45 -6.79
C MET A 333 17.73 19.82 -5.71
N GLN A 334 17.37 18.88 -4.82
CA GLN A 334 16.40 19.08 -3.72
C GLN A 334 15.04 19.68 -4.14
N SER A 335 14.64 19.53 -5.40
CA SER A 335 13.35 19.98 -5.90
C SER A 335 12.28 18.92 -5.66
N VAL A 336 11.57 19.03 -4.53
CA VAL A 336 10.57 18.04 -4.10
C VAL A 336 9.19 18.68 -4.01
N THR A 337 8.18 18.01 -4.57
CA THR A 337 6.77 18.41 -4.46
C THR A 337 5.97 17.30 -3.79
N PHE A 338 5.19 17.65 -2.76
CA PHE A 338 4.32 16.72 -2.04
C PHE A 338 2.88 16.87 -2.50
N LEU A 339 2.27 15.79 -2.97
CA LEU A 339 0.84 15.75 -3.33
C LEU A 339 0.09 14.91 -2.29
N ASP A 340 -0.07 15.46 -1.09
CA ASP A 340 -0.97 14.92 -0.06
C ASP A 340 -2.45 15.09 -0.43
N ASP A 341 -3.36 14.44 0.31
CA ASP A 341 -4.80 14.42 0.00
C ASP A 341 -5.41 15.82 -0.27
N HIS A 342 -5.09 16.81 0.56
CA HIS A 342 -5.63 18.16 0.41
C HIS A 342 -5.18 18.85 -0.90
N HIS A 343 -3.99 18.53 -1.39
CA HIS A 343 -3.53 18.98 -2.72
C HIS A 343 -4.29 18.24 -3.83
N LEU A 344 -4.49 16.93 -3.67
CA LEU A 344 -5.21 16.07 -4.63
C LEU A 344 -6.66 16.51 -4.79
N GLU A 345 -7.37 16.77 -3.68
CA GLU A 345 -8.76 17.24 -3.64
C GLU A 345 -8.98 18.52 -4.46
N ALA A 346 -7.98 19.41 -4.44
CA ALA A 346 -8.02 20.66 -5.15
C ALA A 346 -7.63 20.45 -6.61
N LEU A 347 -6.38 20.07 -6.95
CA LEU A 347 -5.74 20.02 -8.30
C LEU A 347 -6.30 20.97 -9.38
N PRO A 348 -5.71 21.08 -10.56
CA PRO A 348 -6.48 21.65 -11.68
C PRO A 348 -6.65 20.66 -12.81
N LEU A 349 -7.77 20.80 -13.50
CA LEU A 349 -8.13 19.99 -14.66
C LEU A 349 -7.59 20.57 -15.96
N SER A 350 -7.22 21.86 -15.97
CA SER A 350 -6.62 22.57 -17.11
C SER A 350 -5.31 23.23 -16.69
N ASP A 351 -4.45 23.49 -17.67
CA ASP A 351 -3.18 24.18 -17.50
C ASP A 351 -3.31 25.67 -17.18
N ASP A 352 -4.49 26.25 -17.42
CA ASP A 352 -4.77 27.69 -17.27
C ASP A 352 -5.30 28.07 -15.87
N ALA A 353 -5.53 27.10 -15.00
CA ALA A 353 -6.13 27.35 -13.69
C ALA A 353 -5.09 27.75 -12.63
N SER A 354 -5.43 28.76 -11.82
CA SER A 354 -4.64 29.36 -10.75
C SER A 354 -4.44 28.47 -9.51
N ALA A 355 -3.95 27.24 -9.70
CA ALA A 355 -3.43 26.45 -8.58
C ALA A 355 -2.08 27.02 -8.11
N THR A 356 -1.61 26.60 -6.93
CA THR A 356 -0.24 26.88 -6.52
C THR A 356 0.71 26.45 -7.64
N ALA A 357 1.57 27.36 -8.11
CA ALA A 357 2.40 27.16 -9.31
C ALA A 357 3.21 25.84 -9.25
N GLU A 358 3.60 25.42 -8.05
CA GLU A 358 4.40 24.22 -7.78
C GLU A 358 3.65 22.90 -8.10
N SER A 359 2.42 22.72 -7.62
CA SER A 359 1.64 21.50 -7.90
C SER A 359 1.38 21.35 -9.40
N ASN A 360 1.09 22.45 -10.10
CA ASN A 360 0.88 22.42 -11.56
C ASN A 360 2.13 22.05 -12.32
N MET A 361 3.28 22.60 -11.91
CA MET A 361 4.57 22.21 -12.50
C MET A 361 4.83 20.72 -12.28
N ALA A 362 4.61 20.19 -11.07
CA ALA A 362 4.80 18.76 -10.80
C ALA A 362 3.91 17.86 -11.68
N LEU A 363 2.65 18.23 -11.91
CA LEU A 363 1.76 17.49 -12.83
C LEU A 363 2.24 17.55 -14.28
N LYS A 364 2.78 18.69 -14.72
CA LYS A 364 3.37 18.87 -16.07
C LYS A 364 4.67 18.08 -16.22
N ASP A 365 5.54 18.12 -15.20
CA ASP A 365 6.80 17.37 -15.16
C ASP A 365 6.55 15.85 -15.21
N LEU A 366 5.45 15.37 -14.61
CA LEU A 366 4.98 13.99 -14.72
C LEU A 366 4.26 13.67 -16.06
N GLY A 367 3.97 14.67 -16.89
CA GLY A 367 3.30 14.52 -18.18
C GLY A 367 1.83 14.13 -18.07
N LEU A 368 1.11 14.60 -17.04
CA LEU A 368 -0.23 14.14 -16.75
C LEU A 368 -1.30 14.85 -17.59
N SER A 369 -2.09 14.05 -18.31
CA SER A 369 -3.29 14.49 -19.06
C SER A 369 -4.40 15.01 -18.14
N ALA A 370 -5.37 15.75 -18.70
CA ALA A 370 -6.54 16.23 -17.95
C ALA A 370 -7.32 15.07 -17.29
N ARG A 371 -7.41 13.93 -17.98
CA ARG A 371 -8.04 12.70 -17.43
C ARG A 371 -7.27 12.16 -16.24
N ALA A 372 -5.94 12.12 -16.32
CA ALA A 372 -5.10 11.72 -15.19
C ALA A 372 -5.37 12.60 -13.96
N ARG A 373 -5.36 13.93 -14.15
CA ARG A 373 -5.62 14.91 -13.08
C ARG A 373 -7.01 14.73 -12.46
N LEU A 374 -8.03 14.44 -13.28
CA LEU A 374 -9.38 14.11 -12.79
C LEU A 374 -9.38 12.85 -11.92
N CYS A 375 -8.69 11.78 -12.33
CA CYS A 375 -8.58 10.56 -11.53
C CYS A 375 -7.86 10.79 -10.20
N LEU A 376 -6.78 11.58 -10.18
CA LEU A 376 -6.09 11.96 -8.94
C LEU A 376 -6.98 12.79 -8.02
N ARG A 377 -7.74 13.74 -8.58
CA ARG A 377 -8.70 14.52 -7.81
C ARG A 377 -9.79 13.63 -7.20
N ALA A 378 -10.32 12.68 -7.96
CA ALA A 378 -11.30 11.74 -7.46
C ALA A 378 -10.76 10.93 -6.27
N ALA A 379 -9.49 10.48 -6.32
CA ALA A 379 -8.85 9.80 -5.20
C ALA A 379 -8.74 10.69 -3.95
N GLY A 380 -8.36 11.96 -4.10
CA GLY A 380 -8.35 12.93 -2.99
C GLY A 380 -9.75 13.18 -2.42
N GLN A 381 -10.75 13.36 -3.27
CA GLN A 381 -12.15 13.56 -2.86
C GLN A 381 -12.71 12.34 -2.12
N LEU A 382 -12.33 11.12 -2.51
CA LEU A 382 -12.72 9.90 -1.79
C LEU A 382 -12.16 9.89 -0.36
N GLU A 383 -10.89 10.24 -0.17
CA GLU A 383 -10.31 10.33 1.18
C GLU A 383 -10.96 11.42 2.03
N LYS A 384 -11.30 12.56 1.42
CA LYS A 384 -12.11 13.61 2.09
C LYS A 384 -13.47 13.06 2.52
N GLN A 385 -14.15 12.33 1.64
CA GLN A 385 -15.46 11.74 1.93
C GLN A 385 -15.35 10.73 3.08
N LYS A 386 -14.34 9.85 3.07
CA LYS A 386 -14.08 8.91 4.18
C LYS A 386 -13.90 9.64 5.52
N LYS A 387 -13.14 10.73 5.55
CA LYS A 387 -12.95 11.55 6.76
C LYS A 387 -14.27 12.19 7.22
N SER A 388 -15.08 12.70 6.31
CA SER A 388 -16.42 13.24 6.63
C SER A 388 -17.36 12.17 7.17
N ASN A 389 -17.36 10.99 6.56
CA ASN A 389 -18.11 9.82 6.99
C ASN A 389 -17.72 9.38 8.41
N GLN A 390 -16.42 9.32 8.70
CA GLN A 390 -15.93 9.05 10.04
C GLN A 390 -16.44 10.09 11.05
N GLN A 391 -16.40 11.39 10.72
CA GLN A 391 -16.92 12.43 11.61
C GLN A 391 -18.44 12.28 11.86
N ALA A 392 -19.20 11.86 10.86
CA ALA A 392 -20.63 11.60 11.01
C ALA A 392 -20.89 10.41 11.95
N ILE A 393 -20.12 9.33 11.82
CA ILE A 393 -20.20 8.17 12.72
C ILE A 393 -19.73 8.53 14.14
N ASP A 394 -18.66 9.31 14.27
CA ASP A 394 -18.15 9.75 15.58
C ASP A 394 -19.19 10.58 16.35
N LYS A 395 -20.11 11.29 15.67
CA LYS A 395 -21.24 11.97 16.33
C LYS A 395 -22.27 11.00 16.89
N LYS A 396 -22.45 9.81 16.28
CA LYS A 396 -23.34 8.75 16.76
C LYS A 396 -22.77 7.98 17.97
N MET A 397 -21.50 8.22 18.31
CA MET A 397 -20.82 7.60 19.45
C MET A 397 -21.57 7.81 20.76
N GLU A 398 -22.13 9.00 20.98
CA GLU A 398 -22.86 9.32 22.20
C GLU A 398 -24.19 8.56 22.27
N ASP A 399 -24.88 8.41 21.14
CA ASP A 399 -26.11 7.61 21.04
C ASP A 399 -25.84 6.14 21.35
N ILE A 400 -24.71 5.59 20.86
CA ILE A 400 -24.27 4.23 21.16
C ILE A 400 -24.05 4.05 22.67
N LYS A 401 -23.30 4.95 23.29
CA LYS A 401 -23.02 4.90 24.75
C LYS A 401 -24.30 4.97 25.57
N ASN A 402 -25.21 5.87 25.21
CA ASN A 402 -26.50 6.02 25.88
C ASN A 402 -27.37 4.78 25.73
N GLY A 403 -27.44 4.20 24.52
CA GLY A 403 -28.15 2.95 24.27
C GLY A 403 -27.58 1.77 25.08
N LEU A 404 -26.25 1.62 25.11
CA LEU A 404 -25.57 0.59 25.90
C LEU A 404 -25.81 0.77 27.41
N GLY A 405 -25.77 2.02 27.90
CA GLY A 405 -26.07 2.33 29.29
C GLY A 405 -27.49 1.93 29.70
N LYS A 406 -28.49 2.18 28.83
CA LYS A 406 -29.87 1.74 29.04
C LYS A 406 -29.99 0.22 29.07
N LEU A 407 -29.34 -0.49 28.14
CA LEU A 407 -29.34 -1.95 28.12
C LEU A 407 -28.64 -2.55 29.35
N GLN A 408 -27.57 -1.92 29.83
CA GLN A 408 -26.91 -2.33 31.07
C GLN A 408 -27.84 -2.15 32.27
N GLY A 409 -28.52 -1.01 32.37
CA GLY A 409 -29.54 -0.77 33.39
C GLY A 409 -30.68 -1.79 33.34
N TYR A 410 -31.12 -2.18 32.14
CA TYR A 410 -32.09 -3.27 31.96
C TYR A 410 -31.56 -4.60 32.50
N LYS A 411 -30.33 -4.99 32.14
CA LYS A 411 -29.69 -6.20 32.68
C LYS A 411 -29.65 -6.21 34.20
N ASP A 412 -29.28 -5.08 34.81
CA ASP A 412 -29.18 -4.96 36.26
C ASP A 412 -30.54 -5.12 36.96
N LYS A 413 -31.62 -4.57 36.37
CA LYS A 413 -33.00 -4.78 36.87
C LYS A 413 -33.45 -6.23 36.78
N CYS A 414 -33.07 -6.94 35.71
CA CYS A 414 -33.49 -8.31 35.48
C CYS A 414 -32.70 -9.36 36.27
N LYS A 415 -31.56 -8.99 36.91
CA LYS A 415 -30.74 -9.89 37.75
C LYS A 415 -31.50 -10.57 38.88
N HIS A 416 -32.52 -9.90 39.43
CA HIS A 416 -33.31 -10.41 40.55
C HIS A 416 -34.66 -11.03 40.12
N LYS A 417 -34.90 -11.15 38.80
CA LYS A 417 -36.07 -11.80 38.20
C LYS A 417 -35.65 -13.15 37.58
N VAL A 418 -36.20 -13.50 36.42
CA VAL A 418 -35.85 -14.68 35.62
C VAL A 418 -34.52 -14.54 34.87
N GLY A 419 -33.81 -13.41 35.01
CA GLY A 419 -32.65 -13.05 34.19
C GLY A 419 -33.05 -12.25 32.95
N TYR A 420 -32.12 -11.45 32.43
CA TYR A 420 -32.41 -10.50 31.34
C TYR A 420 -32.75 -11.18 30.01
N TYR A 421 -32.14 -12.34 29.74
CA TYR A 421 -32.37 -13.06 28.49
C TYR A 421 -33.79 -13.63 28.43
N ASP A 422 -34.21 -14.33 29.49
CA ASP A 422 -35.54 -14.90 29.57
C ASP A 422 -36.62 -13.82 29.71
N ALA A 423 -36.36 -12.76 30.48
CA ALA A 423 -37.27 -11.61 30.56
C ALA A 423 -37.49 -10.96 29.18
N PHE A 424 -36.41 -10.71 28.43
CA PHE A 424 -36.50 -10.15 27.09
C PHE A 424 -37.22 -11.08 26.12
N LYS A 425 -37.03 -12.40 26.25
CA LYS A 425 -37.67 -13.41 25.41
C LYS A 425 -39.18 -13.53 25.69
N ILE A 426 -39.57 -13.42 26.95
CA ILE A 426 -40.98 -13.45 27.37
C ILE A 426 -41.67 -12.13 26.98
N SER A 427 -40.97 -11.01 27.16
CA SER A 427 -41.40 -9.65 26.74
C SER A 427 -42.77 -9.25 27.30
N GLU A 428 -42.95 -9.40 28.61
CA GLU A 428 -44.21 -9.07 29.31
C GLU A 428 -44.23 -7.63 29.85
N ASP A 429 -43.07 -7.10 30.25
CA ASP A 429 -42.96 -5.79 30.91
C ASP A 429 -42.67 -4.67 29.89
N LYS A 430 -43.10 -3.45 30.19
CA LYS A 430 -42.81 -2.26 29.35
C LYS A 430 -41.30 -2.06 29.15
N GLU A 431 -40.51 -2.34 30.18
CA GLU A 431 -39.06 -2.27 30.15
C GLU A 431 -38.43 -3.23 29.13
N ASP A 432 -39.06 -4.37 28.85
CA ASP A 432 -38.60 -5.32 27.83
C ASP A 432 -38.77 -4.73 26.42
N PHE A 433 -39.92 -4.09 26.16
CA PHE A 433 -40.16 -3.36 24.91
C PHE A 433 -39.19 -2.20 24.75
N GLU A 434 -38.94 -1.42 25.80
CA GLU A 434 -37.94 -0.33 25.78
C GLU A 434 -36.53 -0.88 25.51
N ALA A 435 -36.15 -2.01 26.09
CA ALA A 435 -34.89 -2.69 25.79
C ALA A 435 -34.81 -3.11 24.31
N ASN A 436 -35.90 -3.61 23.73
CA ASN A 436 -35.92 -4.01 22.31
C ASN A 436 -35.79 -2.80 21.37
N VAL A 437 -36.45 -1.68 21.68
CA VAL A 437 -36.29 -0.43 20.91
C VAL A 437 -34.84 0.05 20.94
N ASN A 438 -34.21 0.09 22.13
CA ASN A 438 -32.80 0.48 22.23
C ASN A 438 -31.88 -0.49 21.48
N ARG A 439 -32.14 -1.81 21.55
CA ARG A 439 -31.40 -2.83 20.79
C ARG A 439 -31.49 -2.59 19.28
N LEU A 440 -32.69 -2.32 18.75
CA LEU A 440 -32.91 -2.05 17.32
C LEU A 440 -32.23 -0.76 16.86
N GLN A 441 -32.24 0.29 17.68
CA GLN A 441 -31.52 1.53 17.39
C GLN A 441 -30.01 1.30 17.29
N LEU A 442 -29.44 0.56 18.24
CA LEU A 442 -28.02 0.19 18.20
C LEU A 442 -27.68 -0.67 16.98
N ALA A 443 -28.53 -1.66 16.66
CA ALA A 443 -28.34 -2.51 15.48
C ALA A 443 -28.32 -1.69 14.20
N GLY A 444 -29.24 -0.75 14.02
CA GLY A 444 -29.26 0.13 12.85
C GLY A 444 -28.00 0.98 12.69
N ILE A 445 -27.44 1.49 13.80
CA ILE A 445 -26.17 2.23 13.76
C ILE A 445 -25.01 1.31 13.34
N TRP A 446 -24.95 0.08 13.89
CA TRP A 446 -23.90 -0.88 13.54
C TRP A 446 -24.01 -1.39 12.11
N ASP A 447 -25.22 -1.65 11.61
CA ASP A 447 -25.46 -2.06 10.23
C ASP A 447 -24.97 -0.97 9.24
N GLU A 448 -25.23 0.30 9.54
CA GLU A 448 -24.71 1.42 8.75
C GLU A 448 -23.17 1.44 8.74
N ILE A 449 -22.52 1.29 9.90
CA ILE A 449 -21.04 1.23 9.98
C ILE A 449 -20.50 0.05 9.15
N ILE A 450 -21.11 -1.13 9.26
CA ILE A 450 -20.70 -2.34 8.53
C ILE A 450 -20.86 -2.14 7.02
N GLU A 451 -21.96 -1.55 6.56
CA GLU A 451 -22.17 -1.26 5.14
C GLU A 451 -21.14 -0.26 4.61
N MET A 452 -20.79 0.76 5.39
CA MET A 452 -19.75 1.72 5.02
C MET A 452 -18.36 1.05 4.95
N LEU A 453 -18.04 0.12 5.85
CA LEU A 453 -16.81 -0.68 5.76
C LEU A 453 -16.78 -1.55 4.49
N LYS A 454 -17.87 -2.25 4.17
CA LYS A 454 -17.97 -3.05 2.93
C LYS A 454 -17.74 -2.22 1.67
N ARG A 455 -18.26 -0.99 1.66
CA ARG A 455 -18.13 -0.05 0.53
C ARG A 455 -16.81 0.71 0.51
N ASN A 456 -15.93 0.50 1.50
CA ASN A 456 -14.68 1.23 1.66
C ASN A 456 -14.89 2.75 1.79
N GLU A 457 -15.92 3.14 2.54
CA GLU A 457 -16.36 4.52 2.75
C GLU A 457 -15.85 5.11 4.07
N LEU A 458 -14.99 4.39 4.79
CA LEU A 458 -14.31 4.85 6.00
C LEU A 458 -12.78 4.83 5.85
N PRO A 459 -12.05 5.64 6.63
CA PRO A 459 -10.60 5.64 6.63
C PRO A 459 -10.07 4.26 7.04
N ASP A 460 -8.92 3.85 6.50
CA ASP A 460 -8.35 2.55 6.81
C ASP A 460 -7.95 2.42 8.29
N GLU A 461 -7.66 3.54 8.96
CA GLU A 461 -7.40 3.63 10.39
C GLU A 461 -8.63 3.38 11.26
N PHE A 462 -9.85 3.41 10.70
CA PHE A 462 -11.09 3.39 11.46
C PHE A 462 -11.17 2.20 12.43
N GLU A 463 -10.90 0.99 11.94
CA GLU A 463 -10.93 -0.25 12.72
C GLU A 463 -9.80 -0.35 13.76
N GLY A 464 -8.74 0.46 13.63
CA GLY A 464 -7.62 0.53 14.57
C GLY A 464 -7.78 1.54 15.71
N ARG A 465 -8.89 2.31 15.72
CA ARG A 465 -9.09 3.39 16.70
C ARG A 465 -9.49 2.82 18.06
N LYS A 466 -8.68 3.09 19.09
CA LYS A 466 -8.93 2.69 20.48
C LYS A 466 -10.34 3.05 20.98
N ALA A 467 -10.82 4.25 20.67
CA ALA A 467 -12.15 4.69 21.05
C ALA A 467 -13.29 3.77 20.57
N TRP A 468 -13.08 3.06 19.45
CA TRP A 468 -14.03 2.09 18.90
C TRP A 468 -13.77 0.68 19.42
N ILE A 469 -12.50 0.28 19.54
CA ILE A 469 -12.09 -1.03 20.07
C ILE A 469 -12.51 -1.19 21.53
N ASP A 470 -12.30 -0.18 22.37
CA ASP A 470 -12.61 -0.22 23.80
C ASP A 470 -14.12 -0.35 24.07
N MET A 471 -14.97 -0.01 23.09
CA MET A 471 -16.41 -0.24 23.16
C MET A 471 -16.84 -1.63 22.69
N GLU A 472 -16.01 -2.36 21.94
CA GLU A 472 -16.36 -3.66 21.38
C GLU A 472 -16.78 -4.69 22.46
N PRO A 473 -16.10 -4.80 23.63
CA PRO A 473 -16.55 -5.68 24.70
C PRO A 473 -17.96 -5.34 25.18
N SER A 474 -18.26 -4.06 25.40
CA SER A 474 -19.61 -3.61 25.81
C SER A 474 -20.67 -3.89 24.73
N ASN A 475 -20.30 -3.76 23.45
CA ASN A 475 -21.19 -4.04 22.32
C ASN A 475 -21.43 -5.53 22.08
N ARG A 476 -20.41 -6.41 22.17
CA ARG A 476 -20.59 -7.87 22.10
C ARG A 476 -21.49 -8.36 23.23
N THR A 477 -21.36 -7.75 24.41
CA THR A 477 -22.26 -8.05 25.54
C THR A 477 -23.70 -7.61 25.26
N ALA A 478 -23.93 -6.57 24.46
CA ALA A 478 -25.26 -6.19 23.98
C ALA A 478 -25.75 -7.06 22.82
N ALA A 479 -24.86 -7.56 21.95
CA ALA A 479 -25.18 -8.51 20.88
C ALA A 479 -25.64 -9.88 21.43
N LEU A 480 -25.17 -10.29 22.61
CA LEU A 480 -25.65 -11.46 23.37
C LEU A 480 -27.12 -11.33 23.86
N LEU A 481 -27.79 -10.20 23.61
CA LEU A 481 -29.25 -10.06 23.73
C LEU A 481 -30.00 -10.45 22.44
N SER A 482 -29.29 -10.88 21.39
CA SER A 482 -29.90 -11.45 20.19
C SER A 482 -30.04 -12.97 20.36
N PRO A 483 -31.15 -13.57 19.90
CA PRO A 483 -31.38 -15.01 19.98
C PRO A 483 -30.35 -15.85 19.23
#